data_AF-A0A7J7JHF8-F1
#
_entry.id   AF-A0A7J7JHF8-F1
#
_cell.length_a   1.000
_cell.length_b   1.000
_cell.length_c   1.000
_cell.angle_alpha   90.00
_cell.angle_beta   90.00
_cell.angle_gamma   90.00
#
_symmetry.space_group_name_H-M   'P 1'
#
loop_
_entity.id
_entity.type
_entity.pdbx_description
1 polymer ?
#
loop_
_entity_poly.entity_id
_entity_poly.type
_entity_poly.pdbx_seq_one_letter_code
_entity_poly.pdbx_strand_id
1 'polypeptide(L)'
;MEFHIDNMWNGKPLTHTPMKVSIEPLKNGTVKVTASGILFNDLPSPPPVSPGCDGATDQLWDYEVVEVFFLNSADDTYLEVELGPYGHHLVLLLQGRRNIIKTMLPMKYQVMSRTNDSWVAEAFIPIEYFPPNIDKLNAYAIHGSGEQRQYQQRYPQTENITQPDFHRLQDFGDVEFSTIIDSNSTRVYSAVWKESMAANQFGTSRYRILNSSRPFQLYSQRKTETLICLSRQILAP
;
A
#
# COMPACT_ATOMS: atom_id res chain seq x y z
N MET A 1 4.44 -17.23 -0.24
CA MET A 1 5.73 -16.68 0.24
C MET A 1 5.54 -16.01 1.59
N GLU A 2 6.58 -15.92 2.42
CA GLU A 2 6.56 -15.25 3.73
C GLU A 2 7.87 -14.48 3.93
N PHE A 3 7.80 -13.30 4.56
CA PHE A 3 8.95 -12.47 4.87
C PHE A 3 8.70 -11.54 6.06
N HIS A 4 9.77 -10.87 6.50
CA HIS A 4 9.74 -9.87 7.56
C HIS A 4 10.13 -8.48 7.04
N ILE A 5 9.63 -7.46 7.73
CA ILE A 5 10.07 -6.06 7.66
C ILE A 5 11.01 -5.86 8.84
N ASP A 6 12.31 -6.04 8.62
CA ASP A 6 13.31 -6.30 9.65
C ASP A 6 14.46 -5.28 9.68
N ASN A 7 14.34 -4.19 8.93
CA ASN A 7 15.30 -3.09 8.93
C ASN A 7 14.61 -1.74 9.21
N MET A 8 15.31 -0.85 9.89
CA MET A 8 14.98 0.58 9.85
C MET A 8 15.21 1.12 8.43
N TRP A 9 14.57 2.23 8.09
CA TRP A 9 14.69 2.83 6.75
C TRP A 9 16.14 3.15 6.32
N ASN A 10 17.03 3.38 7.28
CA ASN A 10 18.45 3.65 7.05
C ASN A 10 19.36 2.40 7.18
N GLY A 11 18.78 1.19 7.15
CA GLY A 11 19.51 -0.07 7.23
C GLY A 11 19.99 -0.45 8.63
N LYS A 12 19.65 0.33 9.68
CA LYS A 12 19.92 -0.09 11.06
C LYS A 12 19.00 -1.25 11.46
N PRO A 13 19.46 -2.17 12.34
CA PRO A 13 18.63 -3.26 12.83
C PRO A 13 17.47 -2.75 13.69
N LEU A 14 16.36 -3.51 13.70
CA LEU A 14 15.24 -3.26 14.61
C LEU A 14 15.58 -3.62 16.06
N THR A 15 14.90 -2.98 17.00
CA THR A 15 15.03 -3.23 18.45
C THR A 15 13.82 -3.98 19.04
N HIS A 16 12.90 -4.44 18.20
CA HIS A 16 11.71 -5.21 18.57
C HIS A 16 11.43 -6.29 17.52
N THR A 17 10.45 -7.15 17.79
CA THR A 17 10.03 -8.20 16.85
C THR A 17 9.58 -7.58 15.52
N PRO A 18 10.14 -8.01 14.38
CA PRO A 18 9.73 -7.55 13.05
C PRO A 18 8.26 -7.82 12.73
N MET A 19 7.68 -6.96 11.90
CA MET A 19 6.39 -7.25 11.27
C MET A 19 6.56 -8.41 10.28
N LYS A 20 5.63 -9.37 10.31
CA LYS A 20 5.60 -10.51 9.40
C LYS A 20 4.52 -10.31 8.34
N VAL A 21 4.87 -10.60 7.08
CA VAL A 21 3.95 -10.56 5.95
C VAL A 21 4.00 -11.90 5.23
N SER A 22 2.84 -12.52 4.99
CA SER A 22 2.71 -13.67 4.11
C SER A 22 1.78 -13.36 2.94
N ILE A 23 2.09 -13.98 1.80
CA ILE A 23 1.38 -13.77 0.54
C ILE A 23 1.10 -15.14 -0.06
N GLU A 24 -0.16 -15.44 -0.37
CA GLU A 24 -0.55 -16.72 -0.95
C GLU A 24 -1.65 -16.57 -2.02
N PRO A 25 -1.60 -17.38 -3.09
CA PRO A 25 -2.67 -17.42 -4.07
C PRO A 25 -3.92 -18.12 -3.51
N LEU A 26 -5.09 -17.59 -3.85
CA LEU A 26 -6.37 -18.24 -3.66
C LEU A 26 -6.96 -18.67 -5.01
N LYS A 27 -7.70 -19.78 -5.00
CA LYS A 27 -8.28 -20.39 -6.23
C LYS A 27 -9.30 -19.51 -6.96
N ASN A 28 -9.79 -18.45 -6.33
CA ASN A 28 -10.81 -17.55 -6.86
C ASN A 28 -10.21 -16.31 -7.58
N GLY A 29 -8.94 -16.34 -7.98
CA GLY A 29 -8.29 -15.20 -8.64
C GLY A 29 -7.98 -14.05 -7.68
N THR A 30 -7.76 -14.37 -6.40
CA THR A 30 -7.39 -13.40 -5.37
C THR A 30 -6.04 -13.78 -4.79
N VAL A 31 -5.21 -12.80 -4.47
CA VAL A 31 -3.99 -12.99 -3.67
C VAL A 31 -4.30 -12.54 -2.25
N LYS A 32 -4.11 -13.43 -1.29
CA LYS A 32 -4.26 -13.09 0.12
C LYS A 32 -2.93 -12.59 0.66
N VAL A 33 -2.97 -11.44 1.33
CA VAL A 33 -1.85 -10.90 2.11
C VAL A 33 -2.24 -10.92 3.57
N THR A 34 -1.44 -11.58 4.41
CA THR A 34 -1.61 -11.56 5.86
C THR A 34 -0.49 -10.74 6.48
N ALA A 35 -0.85 -9.71 7.25
CA ALA A 35 0.10 -8.94 8.06
C ALA A 35 -0.10 -9.31 9.54
N SER A 36 1.00 -9.55 10.25
CA SER A 36 0.96 -9.87 11.68
C SER A 36 2.19 -9.35 12.41
N GLY A 37 1.99 -8.67 13.54
CA GLY A 37 3.08 -8.12 14.31
C GLY A 37 2.62 -7.37 15.54
N ILE A 38 3.52 -6.52 16.07
CA ILE A 38 3.24 -5.68 17.23
C ILE A 38 2.16 -4.65 16.88
N LEU A 39 1.26 -4.42 17.83
CA LEU A 39 0.37 -3.26 17.83
C LEU A 39 1.02 -2.16 18.68
N PHE A 40 1.39 -1.05 18.06
CA PHE A 40 2.02 0.09 18.73
C PHE A 40 1.00 1.01 19.41
N ASN A 41 -0.26 0.97 18.95
CA ASN A 41 -1.37 1.80 19.45
C ASN A 41 -1.06 3.30 19.35
N ASP A 42 -0.58 3.72 18.18
CA ASP A 42 -0.20 5.11 17.95
C ASP A 42 -1.37 6.09 18.08
N LEU A 43 -1.04 7.29 18.56
CA LEU A 43 -1.96 8.41 18.66
C LEU A 43 -1.47 9.61 17.84
N PRO A 44 -2.33 10.21 17.00
CA PRO A 44 -3.77 9.92 16.88
C PRO A 44 -4.04 8.62 16.11
N SER A 45 -5.09 7.90 16.50
CA SER A 45 -5.61 6.79 15.69
C SER A 45 -6.26 7.32 14.41
N PRO A 46 -6.32 6.52 13.33
CA PRO A 46 -6.99 6.92 12.09
C PRO A 46 -8.47 7.29 12.34
N PRO A 47 -9.01 8.29 11.61
CA PRO A 47 -10.40 8.70 11.76
C PRO A 47 -11.34 7.52 11.43
N PRO A 48 -12.59 7.52 11.94
CA PRO A 48 -13.57 6.52 11.54
C PRO A 48 -13.69 6.47 10.01
N VAL A 49 -13.81 5.25 9.48
CA VAL A 49 -13.98 5.01 8.05
C VAL A 49 -15.17 5.80 7.52
N SER A 50 -14.96 6.52 6.43
CA SER A 50 -16.03 7.29 5.77
C SER A 50 -17.17 6.34 5.32
N PRO A 51 -18.45 6.73 5.51
CA PRO A 51 -19.58 5.93 5.07
C PRO A 51 -19.48 5.54 3.58
N GLY A 52 -19.67 4.26 3.28
CA GLY A 52 -19.61 3.70 1.93
C GLY A 52 -18.21 3.42 1.38
N CYS A 53 -17.14 3.69 2.14
CA CYS A 53 -15.77 3.41 1.71
C CYS A 53 -15.26 2.01 2.09
N ASP A 54 -16.03 1.22 2.86
CA ASP A 54 -15.70 -0.16 3.24
C ASP A 54 -14.28 -0.38 3.80
N GLY A 55 -13.71 0.66 4.45
CA GLY A 55 -12.36 0.64 5.03
C GLY A 55 -11.33 1.46 4.24
N ALA A 56 -11.60 1.78 2.97
CA ALA A 56 -10.71 2.56 2.13
C ALA A 56 -10.51 3.96 2.73
N THR A 57 -9.25 4.33 3.02
CA THR A 57 -8.89 5.55 3.74
C THR A 57 -7.67 6.18 3.09
N ASP A 58 -7.82 7.39 2.57
CA ASP A 58 -6.71 8.15 1.99
C ASP A 58 -5.71 8.57 3.08
N GLN A 59 -4.43 8.73 2.71
CA GLN A 59 -3.35 9.13 3.61
C GLN A 59 -3.17 8.20 4.83
N LEU A 60 -3.41 6.90 4.66
CA LEU A 60 -3.32 5.93 5.76
C LEU A 60 -1.89 5.82 6.33
N TRP A 61 -0.87 6.11 5.51
CA TRP A 61 0.53 6.25 5.93
C TRP A 61 0.77 7.22 7.09
N ASP A 62 -0.12 8.17 7.39
CA ASP A 62 -0.01 9.07 8.54
C ASP A 62 -0.28 8.39 9.91
N TYR A 63 -0.64 7.11 9.90
CA TYR A 63 -0.98 6.30 11.07
C TYR A 63 -0.10 5.05 11.18
N GLU A 64 -0.38 4.22 12.18
CA GLU A 64 0.19 2.88 12.27
C GLU A 64 -0.28 2.04 11.08
N VAL A 65 0.66 1.62 10.22
CA VAL A 65 0.34 0.96 8.95
C VAL A 65 1.44 -0.02 8.51
N VAL A 66 1.03 -1.05 7.78
CA VAL A 66 1.92 -1.90 6.97
C VAL A 66 1.62 -1.69 5.51
N GLU A 67 2.65 -1.49 4.71
CA GLU A 67 2.53 -1.27 3.27
C GLU A 67 3.27 -2.38 2.51
N VAL A 68 2.70 -2.84 1.40
CA VAL A 68 3.34 -3.82 0.50
C VAL A 68 3.25 -3.32 -0.93
N PHE A 69 4.39 -3.33 -1.61
CA PHE A 69 4.53 -2.84 -2.98
C PHE A 69 4.90 -3.98 -3.92
N PHE A 70 4.24 -4.03 -5.07
CA PHE A 70 4.48 -5.01 -6.12
C PHE A 70 4.81 -4.26 -7.42
N LEU A 71 6.06 -4.36 -7.86
CA LEU A 71 6.62 -3.55 -8.94
C LEU A 71 6.95 -4.42 -10.15
N ASN A 72 6.52 -3.95 -11.32
CA ASN A 72 7.11 -4.28 -12.61
C ASN A 72 8.17 -3.23 -12.93
N SER A 73 9.44 -3.59 -12.78
CA SER A 73 10.56 -2.66 -12.92
C SER A 73 10.89 -2.30 -14.38
N ALA A 74 10.32 -3.01 -15.35
CA ALA A 74 10.53 -2.73 -16.77
C ALA A 74 9.82 -1.46 -17.25
N ASP A 75 8.71 -1.08 -16.60
CA ASP A 75 7.89 0.08 -16.97
C ASP A 75 7.45 0.96 -15.79
N ASP A 76 8.02 0.72 -14.60
CA ASP A 76 7.73 1.43 -13.35
C ASP A 76 6.23 1.44 -12.97
N THR A 77 5.47 0.40 -13.35
CA THR A 77 4.11 0.22 -12.84
C THR A 77 4.09 -0.60 -11.57
N TYR A 78 3.39 -0.11 -10.55
CA TYR A 78 3.34 -0.80 -9.28
C TYR A 78 2.00 -0.65 -8.56
N LEU A 79 1.65 -1.72 -7.86
CA LEU A 79 0.54 -1.79 -6.92
C LEU A 79 1.10 -1.51 -5.53
N GLU A 80 0.41 -0.65 -4.78
CA GLU A 80 0.69 -0.35 -3.38
C GLU A 80 -0.56 -0.65 -2.55
N VAL A 81 -0.36 -1.39 -1.45
CA VAL A 81 -1.41 -1.84 -0.54
C VAL A 81 -1.02 -1.52 0.89
N GLU A 82 -1.83 -0.72 1.56
CA GLU A 82 -1.63 -0.29 2.94
C GLU A 82 -2.70 -0.90 3.85
N LEU A 83 -2.29 -1.40 5.01
CA LEU A 83 -3.10 -2.17 5.95
C LEU A 83 -2.92 -1.60 7.36
N GLY A 84 -3.99 -1.03 7.92
CA GLY A 84 -4.00 -0.49 9.27
C GLY A 84 -4.62 -1.46 10.28
N PRO A 85 -4.16 -1.49 11.55
CA PRO A 85 -4.65 -2.41 12.57
C PRO A 85 -6.10 -2.17 12.98
N TYR A 86 -6.71 -1.05 12.59
CA TYR A 86 -8.07 -0.64 12.96
C TYR A 86 -9.12 -0.88 11.86
N GLY A 87 -8.78 -1.64 10.81
CA GLY A 87 -9.71 -1.99 9.73
C GLY A 87 -9.65 -1.05 8.53
N HIS A 88 -8.76 -0.06 8.56
CA HIS A 88 -8.46 0.84 7.45
C HIS A 88 -7.53 0.17 6.46
N HIS A 89 -7.74 0.44 5.17
CA HIS A 89 -6.83 0.03 4.11
C HIS A 89 -6.72 1.12 3.05
N LEU A 90 -5.69 1.06 2.23
CA LEU A 90 -5.55 1.86 1.02
C LEU A 90 -4.96 1.00 -0.09
N VAL A 91 -5.48 1.15 -1.31
CA VAL A 91 -4.97 0.44 -2.49
C VAL A 91 -4.80 1.45 -3.61
N LEU A 92 -3.58 1.51 -4.13
CA LEU A 92 -3.15 2.48 -5.14
C LEU A 92 -2.57 1.76 -6.36
N LEU A 93 -2.89 2.27 -7.56
CA LEU A 93 -2.15 1.94 -8.78
C LEU A 93 -1.29 3.13 -9.15
N LEU A 94 0.00 2.86 -9.39
CA LEU A 94 0.99 3.89 -9.73
C LEU A 94 1.70 3.55 -11.05
N GLN A 95 2.07 4.59 -11.79
CA GLN A 95 2.83 4.48 -13.04
C GLN A 95 3.94 5.52 -13.06
N GLY A 96 5.17 5.08 -12.81
CA GLY A 96 6.29 5.95 -12.51
C GLY A 96 6.29 6.39 -11.04
N ARG A 97 7.47 6.79 -10.56
CA ARG A 97 7.70 7.17 -9.16
C ARG A 97 6.73 8.26 -8.69
N ARG A 98 5.96 7.96 -7.63
CA ARG A 98 5.00 8.87 -6.94
C ARG A 98 3.85 9.36 -7.82
N ASN A 99 3.59 8.69 -8.94
CA ASN A 99 2.49 9.06 -9.82
C ASN A 99 1.30 8.11 -9.65
N ILE A 100 0.38 8.48 -8.76
CA ILE A 100 -0.87 7.75 -8.53
C ILE A 100 -1.81 7.94 -9.73
N ILE A 101 -2.14 6.85 -10.41
CA ILE A 101 -3.10 6.83 -11.51
C ILE A 101 -4.49 6.36 -11.07
N LYS A 102 -4.58 5.68 -9.92
CA LYS A 102 -5.83 5.28 -9.27
C LYS A 102 -5.60 5.12 -7.76
N THR A 103 -6.58 5.51 -6.94
CA THR A 103 -6.54 5.40 -5.48
C THR A 103 -7.86 4.84 -4.92
N MET A 104 -7.81 4.38 -3.67
CA MET A 104 -8.93 3.81 -2.92
C MET A 104 -9.67 2.72 -3.69
N LEU A 105 -8.91 1.82 -4.35
CA LEU A 105 -9.52 0.67 -4.97
C LEU A 105 -10.17 -0.21 -3.89
N PRO A 106 -11.38 -0.72 -4.13
CA PRO A 106 -12.09 -1.52 -3.14
C PRO A 106 -11.37 -2.85 -2.93
N MET A 107 -11.17 -3.22 -1.68
CA MET A 107 -10.54 -4.48 -1.31
C MET A 107 -11.24 -5.04 -0.08
N LYS A 108 -11.46 -6.36 -0.05
CA LYS A 108 -11.89 -7.00 1.18
C LYS A 108 -10.71 -7.04 2.14
N TYR A 109 -10.88 -6.45 3.32
CA TYR A 109 -9.88 -6.38 4.37
C TYR A 109 -10.52 -6.72 5.72
N GLN A 110 -9.85 -7.53 6.54
CA GLN A 110 -10.34 -7.97 7.83
C GLN A 110 -9.22 -8.00 8.86
N VAL A 111 -9.43 -7.37 10.01
CA VAL A 111 -8.58 -7.54 11.19
C VAL A 111 -9.08 -8.78 11.94
N MET A 112 -8.31 -9.87 11.85
CA MET A 112 -8.68 -11.18 12.39
C MET A 112 -8.53 -11.23 13.91
N SER A 113 -7.50 -10.56 14.43
CA SER A 113 -7.25 -10.44 15.86
C SER A 113 -6.55 -9.12 16.14
N ARG A 114 -6.93 -8.49 17.24
CA ARG A 114 -6.25 -7.33 17.81
C ARG A 114 -6.27 -7.44 19.32
N THR A 115 -5.08 -7.52 19.91
CA THR A 115 -4.85 -7.54 21.36
C THR A 115 -4.25 -6.20 21.79
N ASN A 116 -3.77 -6.10 23.03
CA ASN A 116 -3.06 -4.89 23.46
C ASN A 116 -1.71 -4.72 22.76
N ASP A 117 -1.03 -5.83 22.41
CA ASP A 117 0.37 -5.80 21.98
C ASP A 117 0.59 -6.36 20.57
N SER A 118 -0.46 -6.89 19.92
CA SER A 118 -0.34 -7.50 18.61
C SER A 118 -1.63 -7.45 17.80
N TRP A 119 -1.48 -7.51 16.48
CA TRP A 119 -2.59 -7.62 15.55
C TRP A 119 -2.27 -8.56 14.40
N VAL A 120 -3.31 -9.11 13.80
CA VAL A 120 -3.28 -9.93 12.59
C VAL A 120 -4.40 -9.47 11.69
N ALA A 121 -4.10 -9.21 10.42
CA ALA A 121 -5.11 -8.87 9.43
C ALA A 121 -4.88 -9.61 8.11
N GLU A 122 -5.96 -9.79 7.36
CA GLU A 122 -5.98 -10.40 6.04
C GLU A 122 -6.57 -9.44 5.01
N ALA A 123 -5.83 -9.22 3.93
CA ALA A 123 -6.23 -8.47 2.76
C ALA A 123 -6.40 -9.42 1.57
N PHE A 124 -7.46 -9.22 0.81
CA PHE A 124 -7.84 -10.09 -0.31
C PHE A 124 -7.79 -9.27 -1.59
N ILE A 125 -6.63 -9.27 -2.25
CA ILE A 125 -6.33 -8.41 -3.40
C ILE A 125 -6.76 -9.13 -4.69
N PRO A 126 -7.67 -8.56 -5.49
CA PRO A 126 -8.01 -9.09 -6.80
C PRO A 126 -6.77 -9.16 -7.70
N ILE A 127 -6.60 -10.28 -8.43
CA ILE A 127 -5.45 -10.46 -9.33
C ILE A 127 -5.36 -9.31 -10.35
N GLU A 128 -6.49 -8.74 -10.76
CA GLU A 128 -6.60 -7.62 -11.71
C GLU A 128 -5.88 -6.35 -11.25
N TYR A 129 -5.58 -6.21 -9.96
CA TYR A 129 -4.88 -5.03 -9.42
C TYR A 129 -3.37 -5.14 -9.55
N PHE A 130 -2.84 -6.36 -9.63
CA PHE A 130 -1.40 -6.58 -9.83
C PHE A 130 -1.00 -6.24 -11.28
N PRO A 131 0.05 -5.42 -11.50
CA PRO A 131 0.61 -5.25 -12.84
C PRO A 131 1.13 -6.59 -13.38
N PRO A 132 1.29 -6.73 -14.71
CA PRO A 132 2.01 -7.86 -15.28
C PRO A 132 3.50 -7.76 -14.93
N ASN A 133 4.24 -8.87 -15.08
CA ASN A 133 5.71 -8.90 -14.93
C ASN A 133 6.23 -8.35 -13.60
N ILE A 134 5.58 -8.66 -12.47
CA ILE A 134 6.14 -8.29 -11.17
C ILE A 134 7.46 -9.01 -10.97
N ASP A 135 8.53 -8.24 -10.78
CA ASP A 135 9.89 -8.71 -10.60
C ASP A 135 10.56 -8.10 -9.37
N LYS A 136 9.94 -7.09 -8.75
CA LYS A 136 10.42 -6.42 -7.56
C LYS A 136 9.32 -6.24 -6.51
N LEU A 137 9.73 -6.26 -5.24
CA LEU A 137 8.87 -6.02 -4.09
C LEU A 137 9.62 -5.25 -3.00
N ASN A 138 8.89 -4.42 -2.26
CA ASN A 138 9.30 -3.98 -0.94
C ASN A 138 8.09 -3.93 -0.01
N ALA A 139 8.35 -3.86 1.28
CA ALA A 139 7.32 -3.74 2.28
C ALA A 139 7.80 -2.86 3.42
N TYR A 140 6.86 -2.15 4.03
CA TYR A 140 7.13 -1.08 4.97
C TYR A 140 6.23 -1.20 6.20
N ALA A 141 6.74 -0.75 7.34
CA ALA A 141 5.93 -0.54 8.53
C ALA A 141 6.20 0.86 9.06
N ILE A 142 5.12 1.59 9.32
CA ILE A 142 5.15 2.93 9.91
C ILE A 142 4.43 2.84 11.25
N HIS A 143 5.05 3.38 12.29
CA HIS A 143 4.45 3.52 13.61
C HIS A 143 5.10 4.68 14.37
N GLY A 144 4.69 4.94 15.59
CA GLY A 144 5.05 6.13 16.36
C GLY A 144 4.37 7.39 15.82
N SER A 145 4.61 8.51 16.48
CA SER A 145 4.00 9.80 16.11
C SER A 145 4.93 10.97 16.43
N GLY A 146 4.79 12.06 15.67
CA GLY A 146 5.66 13.22 15.79
C GLY A 146 7.13 12.87 15.62
N GLU A 147 7.97 13.30 16.56
CA GLU A 147 9.42 13.01 16.56
C GLU A 147 9.75 11.53 16.81
N GLN A 148 8.80 10.75 17.34
CA GLN A 148 8.98 9.33 17.60
C GLN A 148 8.54 8.44 16.42
N ARG A 149 8.11 9.04 15.30
CA ARG A 149 7.67 8.28 14.12
C ARG A 149 8.82 7.46 13.55
N GLN A 150 8.57 6.16 13.42
CA GLN A 150 9.50 5.16 12.93
C GLN A 150 9.11 4.73 11.53
N TYR A 151 10.12 4.46 10.72
CA TYR A 151 9.98 3.99 9.35
C TYR A 151 10.85 2.75 9.19
N GLN A 152 10.21 1.64 8.86
CA GLN A 152 10.83 0.33 8.74
C GLN A 152 10.56 -0.21 7.35
N GLN A 153 11.49 -1.02 6.85
CA GLN A 153 11.38 -1.59 5.52
C GLN A 153 12.08 -2.94 5.43
N ARG A 154 11.64 -3.75 4.48
CA ARG A 154 12.27 -5.03 4.18
C ARG A 154 13.62 -4.84 3.49
N TYR A 155 13.65 -4.11 2.39
CA TYR A 155 14.87 -3.79 1.66
C TYR A 155 15.28 -2.35 1.95
N PRO A 156 16.38 -2.14 2.70
CA PRO A 156 16.77 -0.82 3.15
C PRO A 156 17.35 0.06 2.04
N GLN A 157 17.15 1.37 2.15
CA GLN A 157 17.70 2.38 1.26
C GLN A 157 19.21 2.45 1.44
N THR A 158 19.93 2.50 0.31
CA THR A 158 21.40 2.59 0.26
C THR A 158 21.89 4.05 0.33
N GLU A 159 23.21 4.26 0.48
CA GLU A 159 23.82 5.50 1.02
C GLU A 159 23.39 6.84 0.38
N ASN A 160 23.50 7.92 1.19
CA ASN A 160 23.17 9.33 0.91
C ASN A 160 21.69 9.71 0.95
N ILE A 161 20.91 9.10 1.85
CA ILE A 161 19.51 9.49 2.09
C ILE A 161 19.37 10.20 3.44
N THR A 162 18.75 11.38 3.43
CA THR A 162 18.53 12.20 4.64
C THR A 162 17.16 11.99 5.28
N GLN A 163 16.22 11.35 4.56
CA GLN A 163 14.86 11.12 5.01
C GLN A 163 14.26 9.88 4.33
N PRO A 164 13.35 9.13 4.98
CA PRO A 164 12.70 7.96 4.38
C PRO A 164 11.98 8.29 3.06
N ASP A 165 12.21 7.50 2.01
CA ASP A 165 11.47 7.58 0.75
C ASP A 165 11.10 6.20 0.18
N PHE A 166 9.88 5.73 0.48
CA PHE A 166 9.38 4.41 0.11
C PHE A 166 9.07 4.23 -1.39
N HIS A 167 9.11 5.31 -2.17
CA HIS A 167 8.94 5.24 -3.63
C HIS A 167 10.28 5.25 -4.38
N ARG A 168 11.39 4.90 -3.71
CA ARG A 168 12.67 4.62 -4.37
C ARG A 168 12.64 3.22 -4.95
N LEU A 169 12.06 3.10 -6.15
CA LEU A 169 11.83 1.83 -6.85
C LEU A 169 13.12 1.01 -7.04
N GLN A 170 14.27 1.67 -7.17
CA GLN A 170 15.57 1.03 -7.28
C GLN A 170 16.04 0.28 -6.02
N ASP A 171 15.49 0.60 -4.85
CA ASP A 171 15.81 -0.06 -3.59
C ASP A 171 14.92 -1.31 -3.36
N PHE A 172 13.96 -1.59 -4.26
CA PHE A 172 13.10 -2.77 -4.14
C PHE A 172 13.90 -4.03 -4.49
N GLY A 173 13.74 -5.07 -3.67
CA GLY A 173 14.43 -6.32 -3.87
C GLY A 173 13.73 -7.21 -4.88
N ASP A 174 14.51 -8.08 -5.52
CA ASP A 174 14.00 -9.02 -6.52
C ASP A 174 13.02 -10.02 -5.90
N VAL A 175 12.01 -10.40 -6.67
CA VAL A 175 11.02 -11.41 -6.29
C VAL A 175 10.66 -12.30 -7.48
N GLU A 176 10.62 -13.61 -7.22
CA GLU A 176 9.99 -14.58 -8.10
C GLU A 176 8.49 -14.59 -7.78
N PHE A 177 7.67 -13.99 -8.65
CA PHE A 177 6.23 -13.86 -8.38
C PHE A 177 5.36 -14.87 -9.15
N SER A 178 5.94 -15.74 -9.99
CA SER A 178 5.15 -16.76 -10.71
C SER A 178 4.60 -17.83 -9.77
N THR A 179 5.22 -18.07 -8.61
CA THR A 179 4.67 -18.95 -7.56
C THR A 179 3.43 -18.38 -6.86
N ILE A 180 3.14 -17.08 -7.00
CA ILE A 180 1.93 -16.43 -6.48
C ILE A 180 0.91 -16.18 -7.60
N ILE A 181 1.39 -15.78 -8.79
CA ILE A 181 0.56 -15.62 -9.98
C ILE A 181 1.22 -16.39 -11.11
N ASP A 182 0.75 -17.61 -11.41
CA ASP A 182 1.33 -18.49 -12.43
C ASP A 182 1.51 -17.81 -13.80
N SER A 183 0.64 -16.87 -14.12
CA SER A 183 0.65 -16.12 -15.38
C SER A 183 1.41 -14.79 -15.31
N ASN A 184 2.17 -14.50 -14.25
CA ASN A 184 2.81 -13.20 -14.00
C ASN A 184 3.49 -12.62 -15.24
N SER A 185 4.30 -13.44 -15.94
CA SER A 185 5.08 -13.01 -17.11
C SER A 185 4.30 -12.95 -18.44
N THR A 186 3.11 -13.54 -18.49
CA THR A 186 2.29 -13.65 -19.71
C THR A 186 1.01 -12.83 -19.64
N ARG A 187 0.70 -12.26 -18.47
CA ARG A 187 -0.44 -11.38 -18.26
C ARG A 187 -0.27 -10.08 -19.04
N VAL A 188 -1.43 -9.52 -19.40
CA VAL A 188 -1.55 -8.15 -19.88
C VAL A 188 -2.23 -7.32 -18.81
N TYR A 189 -2.11 -6.00 -18.91
CA TYR A 189 -2.86 -5.08 -18.05
C TYR A 189 -4.36 -5.36 -18.10
N SER A 190 -4.96 -5.43 -16.91
CA SER A 190 -6.41 -5.57 -16.72
C SER A 190 -7.16 -4.32 -17.20
N ALA A 191 -8.49 -4.39 -17.21
CA ALA A 191 -9.34 -3.25 -17.54
C ALA A 191 -9.07 -2.05 -16.61
N VAL A 192 -8.97 -2.29 -15.28
CA VAL A 192 -8.74 -1.21 -14.31
C VAL A 192 -7.41 -0.49 -14.55
N TRP A 193 -6.35 -1.21 -14.94
CA TRP A 193 -5.07 -0.58 -15.30
C TRP A 193 -5.20 0.23 -16.60
N LYS A 194 -5.76 -0.35 -17.67
CA LYS A 194 -5.94 0.32 -18.96
C LYS A 194 -6.77 1.60 -18.85
N GLU A 195 -7.87 1.54 -18.12
CA GLU A 195 -8.73 2.69 -17.86
C GLU A 195 -8.01 3.77 -17.05
N SER A 196 -7.25 3.38 -16.02
CA SER A 196 -6.51 4.33 -15.18
C SER A 196 -5.36 5.00 -15.94
N MET A 197 -4.63 4.24 -16.77
CA MET A 197 -3.57 4.78 -17.63
C MET A 197 -4.14 5.77 -18.66
N ALA A 198 -5.25 5.43 -19.30
CA ALA A 198 -5.93 6.34 -20.22
C ALA A 198 -6.38 7.62 -19.49
N ALA A 199 -7.02 7.49 -18.33
CA ALA A 199 -7.46 8.66 -17.55
C ALA A 199 -6.28 9.55 -17.11
N ASN A 200 -5.13 8.96 -16.78
CA ASN A 200 -3.91 9.70 -16.48
C ASN A 200 -3.39 10.45 -17.71
N GLN A 201 -3.31 9.79 -18.87
CA GLN A 201 -2.84 10.39 -20.13
C GLN A 201 -3.69 11.58 -20.58
N PHE A 202 -5.01 11.49 -20.43
CA PHE A 202 -5.94 12.56 -20.82
C PHE A 202 -6.14 13.63 -19.75
N GLY A 203 -5.41 13.56 -18.63
CA GLY A 203 -5.52 14.52 -17.52
C GLY A 203 -6.89 14.51 -16.84
N THR A 204 -7.67 13.45 -17.01
CA THR A 204 -8.98 13.27 -16.37
C THR A 204 -8.86 12.59 -15.00
N SER A 205 -7.67 12.11 -14.63
CA SER A 205 -7.35 11.72 -13.26
C SER A 205 -7.43 12.95 -12.35
N ARG A 206 -8.34 12.91 -11.36
CA ARG A 206 -8.52 13.95 -10.35
C ARG A 206 -7.35 14.04 -9.35
N TYR A 207 -6.37 13.15 -9.45
CA TYR A 207 -5.25 13.00 -8.50
C TYR A 207 -3.93 13.40 -9.16
N ARG A 208 -3.78 14.67 -9.57
CA ARG A 208 -2.43 15.21 -9.81
C ARG A 208 -1.83 15.59 -8.47
N ILE A 209 -0.98 14.73 -7.90
CA ILE A 209 -0.10 15.14 -6.81
C ILE A 209 0.92 16.11 -7.39
N LEU A 210 0.89 17.36 -6.92
CA LEU A 210 1.94 18.33 -7.21
C LEU A 210 3.26 17.76 -6.67
N ASN A 211 4.26 17.63 -7.55
CA ASN A 211 5.65 17.38 -7.19
C ASN A 211 6.08 18.38 -6.10
N SER A 212 6.03 17.99 -4.84
CA SER A 212 6.59 18.79 -3.75
C SER A 212 7.86 18.10 -3.28
N SER A 213 8.99 18.64 -3.73
CA SER A 213 10.33 18.40 -3.20
C SER A 213 10.57 19.23 -1.93
N ARG A 214 9.57 19.35 -1.05
CA ARG A 214 9.67 20.09 0.22
C ARG A 214 9.20 19.23 1.40
N PRO A 215 9.86 19.37 2.55
CA PRO A 215 9.62 18.52 3.71
C PRO A 215 8.24 18.83 4.28
N PHE A 216 7.54 17.75 4.66
CA PHE A 216 6.31 17.70 5.45
C PHE A 216 5.92 19.03 6.11
N GLN A 217 5.00 19.76 5.49
CA GLN A 217 4.20 20.79 6.15
C GLN A 217 2.85 20.93 5.44
N LEU A 218 1.83 20.40 6.13
CA LEU A 218 0.40 20.71 6.09
C LEU A 218 -0.14 21.53 4.89
N TYR A 219 -1.08 20.95 4.15
CA TYR A 219 -2.33 21.66 3.86
C TYR A 219 -3.51 20.70 3.68
N SER A 220 -4.47 20.84 4.60
CA SER A 220 -5.80 20.26 4.50
C SER A 220 -6.53 20.84 3.28
N GLN A 221 -6.94 20.00 2.34
CA GLN A 221 -8.13 20.23 1.55
C GLN A 221 -9.18 19.18 1.90
N ARG A 222 -9.77 19.33 3.09
CA ARG A 222 -11.09 18.77 3.38
C ARG A 222 -12.09 19.32 2.37
N LYS A 223 -12.41 18.58 1.30
CA LYS A 223 -13.71 18.67 0.58
C LYS A 223 -13.98 17.64 -0.53
N THR A 224 -13.17 16.60 -0.76
CA THR A 224 -13.43 15.62 -1.85
C THR A 224 -13.52 14.16 -1.45
N GLU A 225 -13.44 13.81 -0.16
CA GLU A 225 -13.49 12.42 0.32
C GLU A 225 -14.87 11.76 0.11
N THR A 226 -15.95 12.55 0.13
CA THR A 226 -17.32 12.02 0.10
C THR A 226 -17.76 11.50 -1.28
N LEU A 227 -17.15 11.95 -2.38
CA LEU A 227 -17.65 11.64 -3.74
C LEU A 227 -17.14 10.33 -4.32
N ILE A 228 -16.03 9.77 -3.82
CA ILE A 228 -15.38 8.60 -4.45
C ILE A 228 -16.07 7.30 -4.03
N CYS A 229 -16.56 7.24 -2.78
CA CYS A 229 -17.21 6.06 -2.23
C CYS A 229 -18.74 6.06 -2.41
N LEU A 230 -19.38 7.24 -2.44
CA LEU A 230 -20.85 7.34 -2.56
C LEU A 230 -21.41 6.93 -3.93
N SER A 231 -20.59 6.85 -4.97
CA SER A 231 -21.06 6.46 -6.31
C SER A 231 -21.58 5.01 -6.38
N ARG A 232 -21.40 4.21 -5.33
CA ARG A 232 -21.88 2.82 -5.24
C ARG A 232 -23.27 2.65 -4.62
N GLN A 233 -23.84 3.66 -3.96
CA GLN A 233 -25.22 3.56 -3.45
C GLN A 233 -26.30 3.89 -4.50
N ILE A 234 -25.93 4.45 -5.65
CA ILE A 234 -26.88 4.91 -6.68
C ILE A 234 -27.11 3.84 -7.77
N LEU A 235 -26.40 2.71 -7.73
CA LEU A 235 -26.55 1.62 -8.69
C LEU A 235 -26.72 0.27 -7.97
N ALA A 236 -27.82 0.12 -7.25
CA ALA A 236 -28.44 -1.18 -6.97
C ALA A 236 -29.93 -1.04 -7.31
N PRO A 237 -30.55 -1.99 -8.03
CA PRO A 237 -31.97 -1.96 -8.35
C PRO A 237 -32.86 -2.03 -7.11
#